data_AF-A0A8T1TXE8-F1
#
_entry.id   AF-A0A8T1TXE8-F1
#
_cell.length_a   1.000
_cell.length_b   1.000
_cell.length_c   1.000
_cell.angle_alpha   90.00
_cell.angle_beta   90.00
_cell.angle_gamma   90.00
#
_symmetry.space_group_name_H-M   'P 1'
#
loop_
_entity.id
_entity.type
_entity.pdbx_description
1 polymer ?
#
loop_
_entity_poly.entity_id
_entity_poly.type
_entity_poly.pdbx_seq_one_letter_code
_entity_poly.pdbx_strand_id
1 'polypeptide(L)' 'MDLAPRPRHATFTPTQVTRFYFRPCRDANDEIVSEYFRCRCGTARKQTRRNGYSNLMQHVRR' A
#
# COMPACT_ATOMS: atom_id res chain seq x y z
N MET A 1 33.47 13.30 10.94
CA MET A 1 32.03 13.42 10.68
C MET A 1 31.69 12.34 9.68
N ASP A 2 31.10 11.24 10.14
CA ASP A 2 30.81 10.05 9.36
C ASP A 2 29.65 10.36 8.39
N LEU A 3 29.96 10.58 7.11
CA LEU A 3 28.96 10.75 6.08
C LEU A 3 28.44 9.36 5.71
N ALA A 4 27.39 8.94 6.42
CA ALA A 4 26.65 7.72 6.11
C ALA A 4 26.34 7.68 4.59
N PRO A 5 26.66 6.58 3.89
CA PRO A 5 26.47 6.50 2.45
C PRO A 5 24.98 6.68 2.12
N ARG A 6 24.68 7.68 1.30
CA ARG A 6 23.33 7.91 0.76
C ARG A 6 22.85 6.60 0.09
N PRO A 7 21.69 6.05 0.46
CA PRO A 7 21.17 4.87 -0.21
C PRO A 7 21.01 5.18 -1.69
N ARG A 8 21.75 4.45 -2.53
CA ARG A 8 21.66 4.52 -3.99
C ARG A 8 20.27 4.04 -4.38
N HIS A 9 19.37 4.98 -4.67
CA HIS A 9 17.95 4.77 -4.98
C HIS A 9 17.22 3.91 -3.93
N ALA A 10 16.40 4.53 -3.08
CA ALA A 10 15.51 3.78 -2.21
C ALA A 10 14.48 3.01 -3.07
N THR A 11 14.75 1.73 -3.36
CA THR A 11 13.77 0.83 -3.96
C THR A 11 12.74 0.51 -2.89
N PHE A 12 11.64 1.25 -2.87
CA PHE A 12 10.54 0.99 -1.94
C PHE A 12 9.97 -0.40 -2.18
N THR A 13 9.81 -1.16 -1.11
CA THR A 13 9.13 -2.46 -1.18
C THR A 13 7.67 -2.27 -1.57
N PRO A 14 7.04 -3.25 -2.25
CA PRO A 14 5.60 -3.24 -2.53
C PRO A 14 4.75 -2.87 -1.32
N THR A 15 5.11 -3.38 -0.14
CA THR A 15 4.45 -3.09 1.14
C THR A 15 4.55 -1.63 1.56
N GLN A 16 5.73 -1.00 1.41
CA GLN A 16 5.90 0.42 1.74
C GLN A 16 5.07 1.31 0.82
N VAL A 17 5.11 1.04 -0.49
CA VAL A 17 4.34 1.79 -1.48
C VAL A 17 2.84 1.64 -1.20
N THR A 18 2.37 0.42 -0.95
CA THR A 18 0.95 0.21 -0.66
C THR A 18 0.49 0.86 0.63
N ARG A 19 1.27 0.80 1.70
CA ARG A 19 0.95 1.55 2.94
C ARG A 19 0.91 3.06 2.74
N PHE A 20 1.66 3.59 1.76
CA PHE A 20 1.63 5.01 1.45
C PHE A 20 0.34 5.43 0.71
N TYR A 21 -0.04 4.67 -0.32
CA TYR A 21 -1.19 5.00 -1.18
C TYR A 21 -2.53 4.52 -0.65
N PHE A 22 -2.54 3.47 0.16
CA PHE A 22 -3.76 2.83 0.62
C PHE A 22 -3.97 3.00 2.12
N ARG A 23 -5.23 3.17 2.49
CA ARG A 23 -5.72 3.13 3.87
C ARG A 23 -6.68 1.97 4.03
N PRO A 24 -6.75 1.33 5.21
CA PRO A 24 -7.76 0.31 5.48
C PRO A 24 -9.16 0.91 5.33
N CYS A 25 -10.08 0.20 4.67
CA CYS A 25 -11.48 0.58 4.66
C CYS A 25 -12.10 0.30 6.04
N ARG A 26 -13.08 1.11 6.40
CA ARG A 26 -13.95 0.87 7.54
C ARG A 26 -15.36 0.59 7.06
N ASP A 27 -16.06 -0.31 7.74
CA ASP A 27 -17.48 -0.58 7.45
C ASP A 27 -18.40 0.40 8.18
N ALA A 28 -19.71 0.13 8.15
CA ALA A 28 -20.73 0.96 8.81
C ALA A 28 -20.60 0.99 10.34
N ASN A 29 -19.91 0.02 10.94
CA ASN A 29 -19.66 -0.09 12.37
C ASN A 29 -18.27 0.45 12.75
N ASP A 30 -17.60 1.16 11.83
CA ASP A 30 -16.23 1.66 11.98
C ASP A 30 -15.16 0.55 12.13
N GLU A 31 -15.49 -0.70 11.83
CA GLU A 31 -14.56 -1.82 11.92
C GLU A 31 -13.64 -1.90 10.70
N ILE A 32 -12.37 -2.26 10.91
CA ILE A 32 -11.38 -2.37 9.83
C ILE A 32 -11.69 -3.59 8.97
N VAL A 33 -12.07 -3.35 7.72
CA VAL A 33 -12.26 -4.40 6.73
C VAL A 33 -10.90 -4.79 6.15
N SER A 34 -10.23 -5.75 6.79
CA SER A 34 -8.83 -6.12 6.48
C SER A 34 -8.56 -6.53 5.02
N GLU A 35 -9.58 -6.98 4.28
CA GLU A 35 -9.45 -7.31 2.86
C GLU A 35 -9.60 -6.12 1.92
N TYR A 36 -10.14 -4.99 2.36
CA TYR A 36 -10.41 -3.84 1.50
C TYR A 36 -9.58 -2.63 1.88
N PHE A 37 -9.01 -2.02 0.85
CA PHE A 37 -8.14 -0.87 0.98
C PHE A 37 -8.61 0.24 0.05
N ARG A 38 -8.68 1.47 0.57
CA ARG A 38 -9.01 2.66 -0.22
C ARG A 38 -7.73 3.38 -0.60
N CYS A 39 -7.51 3.53 -1.91
CA CYS A 39 -6.43 4.35 -2.44
C CYS A 39 -6.71 5.84 -2.21
N ARG A 40 -5.67 6.66 -2.14
CA ARG A 40 -5.77 8.14 -2.11
C ARG A 40 -6.53 8.72 -3.30
N CYS A 41 -6.61 8.02 -4.43
CA CYS A 41 -7.44 8.43 -5.57
C CYS A 41 -8.96 8.16 -5.37
N GLY A 42 -9.36 7.60 -4.22
CA GLY A 42 -10.76 7.28 -3.88
C GLY A 42 -11.18 5.86 -4.24
N THR A 43 -10.45 5.15 -5.10
CA THR A 43 -10.78 3.78 -5.50
C THR A 43 -10.57 2.78 -4.36
N ALA A 44 -11.59 1.97 -4.06
CA ALA A 44 -11.46 0.83 -3.15
C ALA A 44 -11.03 -0.43 -3.91
N ARG A 45 -10.05 -1.17 -3.37
CA ARG A 45 -9.55 -2.42 -3.92
C ARG A 45 -9.46 -3.49 -2.84
N LYS A 46 -9.91 -4.69 -3.19
CA LYS A 46 -9.76 -5.88 -2.35
C LYS A 46 -8.35 -6.44 -2.50
N GLN A 47 -7.61 -6.65 -1.42
CA GLN A 47 -6.35 -7.38 -1.44
C GLN A 47 -6.63 -8.88 -1.63
N THR A 48 -6.04 -9.49 -2.65
CA THR A 48 -6.18 -10.93 -2.89
C THR A 48 -5.25 -11.70 -1.95
N ARG A 49 -5.82 -12.62 -1.15
CA ARG A 49 -5.07 -13.38 -0.12
C ARG A 49 -3.88 -14.18 -0.66
N ARG A 50 -3.85 -14.49 -1.96
CA ARG A 50 -2.85 -15.39 -2.58
C ARG A 50 -1.53 -14.73 -3.00
N ASN A 51 -1.50 -13.41 -3.27
CA ASN A 51 -0.36 -12.76 -3.95
C ASN A 51 0.21 -11.50 -3.24
N GLY A 52 -0.06 -11.30 -1.96
CA GLY A 52 0.41 -10.11 -1.23
C GLY A 52 -0.07 -8.79 -1.85
N TYR A 53 0.74 -7.74 -1.76
CA TYR A 53 0.40 -6.38 -2.23
C TYR A 53 0.42 -6.18 -3.75
N SER A 54 0.57 -7.26 -4.54
CA SER A 54 0.81 -7.19 -5.99
C SER A 54 -0.34 -6.55 -6.78
N ASN A 55 -1.59 -6.79 -6.40
CA ASN A 55 -2.75 -6.21 -7.10
C ASN A 55 -2.92 -4.71 -6.79
N LEU A 56 -2.63 -4.29 -5.56
CA LEU A 56 -2.62 -2.90 -5.14
C LEU A 56 -1.45 -2.16 -5.79
N MET A 57 -0.30 -2.80 -5.95
CA MET A 57 0.83 -2.25 -6.71
C MET A 57 0.52 -2.04 -8.19
N GLN A 58 -0.19 -2.98 -8.82
CA GLN A 58 -0.64 -2.81 -10.21
C GLN A 58 -1.58 -1.59 -10.35
N HIS A 59 -2.39 -1.30 -9.33
CA HIS A 59 -3.21 -0.08 -9.32
C HIS A 59 -2.37 1.19 -9.20
N VAL A 60 -1.30 1.20 -8.40
CA VAL A 60 -0.41 2.37 -8.24
C VAL A 60 0.43 2.64 -9.49
N ARG A 61 0.77 1.58 -10.24
CA ARG A 61 1.58 1.68 -11.46
C ARG A 61 0.78 2.00 -12.73
N ARG A 62 -0.55 1.93 -12.66
CA ARG A 62 -1.45 2.34 -13.76
C ARG A 62 -1.80 3.80 -13.61
#